data_AF-A0A554W3U6-F1
#
_entry.id   AF-A0A554W3U6-F1
#
_cell.length_a   1.000
_cell.length_b   1.000
_cell.length_c   1.000
_cell.angle_alpha   90.00
_cell.angle_beta   90.00
_cell.angle_gamma   90.00
#
_symmetry.space_group_name_H-M   'P 1'
#
loop_
_entity.id
_entity.type
_entity.pdbx_description
1 polymer ?
#
loop_
_entity_poly.entity_id
_entity_poly.type
_entity_poly.pdbx_seq_one_letter_code
_entity_poly.pdbx_strand_id
1 'polypeptide(L)'
;MKQASLGAGFELKVKTTRKREFLRQMDQVVPWKELEALIAPHMPLPGPKGGRPPYPVSVLLRIHFLQQWFALSDPAAEEALDDVPAFA
;
A
#
# COMPACT_ATOMS: atom_id res chain seq x y z
N MET A 1 -44.60 -9.36 -14.37
CA MET A 1 -43.14 -9.62 -14.34
C MET A 1 -42.65 -9.40 -12.92
N LYS A 2 -42.08 -10.41 -12.26
CA LYS A 2 -41.49 -10.27 -10.92
C LYS A 2 -40.00 -10.00 -11.08
N GLN A 3 -39.56 -8.84 -10.62
CA GLN A 3 -38.15 -8.43 -10.61
C GLN A 3 -37.40 -9.32 -9.61
N ALA A 4 -36.44 -10.11 -10.10
CA ALA A 4 -35.55 -10.86 -9.22
C ALA A 4 -34.59 -9.87 -8.56
N SER A 5 -34.66 -9.78 -7.24
CA SER A 5 -33.68 -9.10 -6.40
C SER A 5 -32.28 -9.63 -6.71
N LEU A 6 -31.32 -8.73 -6.96
CA LEU A 6 -29.89 -9.02 -7.06
C LEU A 6 -29.33 -9.31 -5.65
N GLY A 7 -29.84 -10.36 -5.02
CA GLY A 7 -29.41 -10.83 -3.71
C GLY A 7 -28.31 -11.88 -3.86
N ALA A 8 -27.12 -11.56 -3.36
CA ALA A 8 -26.10 -12.51 -2.88
C ALA A 8 -25.59 -13.56 -3.89
N GLY A 9 -25.04 -13.12 -5.03
CA GLY A 9 -24.51 -14.02 -6.08
C GLY A 9 -23.11 -13.72 -6.61
N PHE A 10 -22.40 -12.74 -6.06
CA PHE A 10 -21.00 -12.50 -6.43
C PHE A 10 -20.09 -12.98 -5.31
N GLU A 11 -19.86 -14.29 -5.24
CA GLU A 11 -18.54 -14.75 -4.81
C GLU A 11 -17.56 -14.22 -5.85
N LEU A 12 -17.07 -13.00 -5.64
CA LEU A 12 -15.96 -12.46 -6.40
C LEU A 12 -14.77 -13.37 -6.07
N LYS A 13 -14.57 -14.43 -6.86
CA LYS A 13 -13.28 -15.12 -6.91
C LYS A 13 -12.29 -14.09 -7.43
N VAL A 14 -11.70 -13.34 -6.51
CA VAL A 14 -10.76 -12.29 -6.84
C VAL A 14 -9.53 -12.99 -7.42
N LYS A 15 -9.44 -13.01 -8.76
CA LYS A 15 -8.30 -13.60 -9.44
C LYS A 15 -7.05 -12.88 -8.96
N THR A 16 -6.07 -13.64 -8.48
CA THR A 16 -4.76 -13.08 -8.10
C THR A 16 -4.14 -12.44 -9.34
N THR A 17 -4.00 -11.11 -9.32
CA THR A 17 -3.39 -10.37 -10.42
C THR A 17 -1.87 -10.54 -10.37
N ARG A 18 -1.19 -10.36 -11.52
CA ARG A 18 0.28 -10.37 -11.58
C ARG A 18 0.91 -9.36 -10.61
N LYS A 19 0.27 -8.20 -10.43
CA LYS A 19 0.66 -7.17 -9.44
C LYS A 19 0.61 -7.72 -8.01
N ARG A 20 -0.45 -8.44 -7.63
CA ARG A 20 -0.57 -9.04 -6.29
C ARG A 20 0.47 -10.13 -6.04
N GLU A 21 0.71 -10.98 -7.03
CA GLU A 21 1.76 -12.01 -6.95
C GLU A 21 3.15 -11.39 -6.77
N PHE A 22 3.47 -10.38 -7.57
CA PHE A 22 4.73 -9.65 -7.47
C PHE A 22 4.91 -9.01 -6.09
N LEU A 23 3.87 -8.33 -5.56
CA LEU A 23 3.93 -7.73 -4.23
C LEU A 23 4.16 -8.79 -3.13
N ARG A 24 3.54 -9.97 -3.25
CA ARG A 24 3.79 -11.08 -2.31
C ARG A 24 5.23 -11.56 -2.35
N GLN A 25 5.80 -11.68 -3.55
CA GLN A 25 7.21 -12.07 -3.72
C GLN A 25 8.14 -11.02 -3.14
N MET A 26 7.88 -9.74 -3.43
CA MET A 26 8.68 -8.65 -2.91
C MET A 26 8.61 -8.53 -1.38
N ASP A 27 7.47 -8.83 -0.78
CA ASP A 27 7.35 -8.86 0.67
C ASP A 27 8.29 -9.88 1.33
N GLN A 28 8.58 -10.99 0.63
CA GLN A 28 9.49 -12.04 1.10
C GLN A 28 10.96 -11.74 0.82
N VAL A 29 11.28 -11.11 -0.32
CA VAL A 29 12.67 -10.94 -0.75
C VAL A 29 13.32 -9.65 -0.26
N VAL A 30 12.53 -8.62 0.04
CA VAL A 30 13.07 -7.34 0.50
C VAL A 30 13.33 -7.40 2.01
N PRO A 31 14.53 -7.04 2.48
CA PRO A 31 14.87 -7.05 3.90
C PRO A 31 14.28 -5.83 4.63
N TRP A 32 12.96 -5.79 4.79
CA TRP A 32 12.24 -4.62 5.30
C TRP A 32 12.75 -4.12 6.65
N LYS A 33 12.96 -5.03 7.61
CA LYS A 33 13.39 -4.65 8.97
C LYS A 33 14.76 -3.98 8.98
N GLU A 34 15.69 -4.48 8.16
CA GLU A 34 17.05 -3.93 8.07
C GLU A 34 17.02 -2.56 7.40
N LEU A 35 16.24 -2.40 6.33
CA LEU A 35 16.05 -1.12 5.65
C LEU A 35 15.37 -0.08 6.56
N GLU A 36 14.32 -0.48 7.28
CA GLU A 36 13.65 0.38 8.26
C GLU A 36 14.61 0.82 9.36
N ALA A 37 15.44 -0.09 9.90
CA ALA A 37 16.44 0.23 10.92
C ALA A 37 17.51 1.20 10.42
N LEU A 38 17.91 1.09 9.15
CA LEU A 38 18.86 2.02 8.52
C LEU A 38 18.27 3.41 8.30
N ILE A 39 16.97 3.51 8.00
CA ILE A 39 16.31 4.78 7.68
C ILE A 39 15.81 5.49 8.95
N ALA A 40 15.37 4.75 9.97
CA ALA A 40 14.77 5.29 11.18
C ALA A 40 15.55 6.46 11.84
N PRO A 41 16.90 6.43 11.94
CA PRO A 41 17.67 7.54 12.52
C PRO A 41 17.58 8.86 11.75
N HIS A 42 17.20 8.80 10.47
CA HIS A 42 17.12 9.97 9.58
C HIS A 42 15.72 10.58 9.51
N MET A 43 14.72 9.96 10.14
CA MET A 43 13.36 10.48 10.13
C MET A 43 13.20 11.67 11.07
N PRO A 44 12.37 12.67 10.68
CA PRO A 44 12.04 13.77 11.55
C PRO A 44 11.39 13.25 12.84
N LEU A 45 11.88 13.76 13.98
CA LEU A 45 11.25 13.50 15.27
C LEU A 45 10.05 14.45 15.47
N PRO A 46 9.04 14.05 16.25
CA PRO A 46 7.97 14.96 16.64
C PRO A 46 8.55 16.22 17.27
N GLY A 47 8.21 17.38 16.73
CA GLY A 47 8.72 18.66 17.22
C GLY A 47 8.21 18.98 18.64
N PRO A 48 8.97 19.73 19.45
CA PRO A 48 8.62 20.06 20.83
C PRO A 48 7.36 20.92 20.98
N LYS A 49 6.91 21.56 19.90
CA LYS A 49 5.71 22.43 19.88
C LYS A 49 4.41 21.70 19.58
N GLY A 50 4.45 20.39 19.32
CA GLY A 50 3.27 19.64 18.88
C GLY A 50 2.88 20.00 17.45
N GLY A 51 2.78 18.99 16.59
CA GLY A 51 2.39 19.13 15.19
C GLY A 51 1.89 17.79 14.67
N ARG A 52 1.52 17.72 13.39
CA ARG A 52 1.14 16.43 12.78
C ARG A 52 2.31 15.46 12.97
N PRO A 53 2.08 14.27 13.55
CA PRO A 53 3.15 13.30 13.69
C PRO A 53 3.66 12.92 12.29
N PRO A 54 4.98 12.75 12.13
CA PRO A 54 5.54 12.26 10.89
C PRO A 54 4.98 10.87 10.58
N TYR A 55 4.89 10.54 9.29
CA TYR A 55 4.47 9.20 8.89
C TYR A 55 5.47 8.15 9.38
N PRO A 56 5.01 6.93 9.70
CA PRO A 56 5.90 5.83 10.04
C PRO A 56 6.88 5.53 8.90
N VAL A 57 8.12 5.18 9.24
CA VAL A 57 9.17 4.79 8.28
C VAL A 57 8.65 3.71 7.34
N SER A 58 7.98 2.70 7.89
CA SER A 58 7.46 1.56 7.14
C SER A 58 6.52 2.00 6.02
N VAL A 59 5.59 2.93 6.29
CA VAL A 59 4.63 3.41 5.28
C VAL A 59 5.35 4.12 4.14
N LEU A 60 6.22 5.08 4.47
CA LEU A 60 6.96 5.85 3.47
C LEU A 60 7.88 4.95 2.63
N LEU A 61 8.55 4.01 3.29
CA LEU A 61 9.42 3.05 2.62
C LEU A 61 8.64 2.19 1.62
N ARG A 62 7.46 1.69 2.03
CA ARG A 62 6.63 0.87 1.15
C ARG A 62 6.12 1.66 -0.05
N ILE A 63 5.69 2.91 0.16
CA ILE A 63 5.27 3.80 -0.93
C ILE A 63 6.44 4.06 -1.90
N HIS A 64 7.63 4.34 -1.37
CA HIS A 64 8.82 4.57 -2.20
C HIS A 64 9.14 3.36 -3.09
N PHE A 65 9.09 2.15 -2.55
CA PHE A 65 9.30 0.93 -3.35
C PHE A 65 8.20 0.73 -4.40
N LEU A 66 6.94 0.99 -4.08
CA LEU A 66 5.84 0.93 -5.05
C LEU A 66 6.04 1.91 -6.21
N GLN A 67 6.50 3.12 -5.91
CA GLN A 67 6.85 4.11 -6.93
C GLN A 67 7.96 3.61 -7.86
N GLN A 68 9.01 3.01 -7.31
CA GLN A 68 10.09 2.45 -8.13
C GLN A 68 9.66 1.25 -8.98
N TRP A 69 8.86 0.32 -8.42
CA TRP A 69 8.46 -0.89 -9.13
C TRP A 69 7.42 -0.65 -10.22
N PHE A 70 6.53 0.32 -10.02
CA PHE A 70 5.44 0.62 -10.96
C PHE A 70 5.62 1.95 -11.69
N ALA A 71 6.78 2.59 -11.56
CA ALA A 71 7.10 3.90 -12.14
C ALA A 71 6.04 4.97 -11.81
N LEU A 72 5.56 4.98 -10.55
CA LEU A 72 4.58 5.95 -10.08
C LEU A 72 5.27 7.22 -9.59
N SER A 73 4.70 8.38 -9.92
CA SER A 73 4.99 9.64 -9.24
C SER A 73 4.31 9.68 -7.85
N ASP A 74 4.62 10.69 -7.03
CA ASP A 74 3.94 10.90 -5.74
C ASP A 74 2.40 10.98 -5.90
N PRO A 75 1.84 11.82 -6.80
CA PRO A 75 0.39 11.85 -7.00
C PRO A 75 -0.18 10.53 -7.55
N ALA A 76 0.55 9.86 -8.44
CA ALA A 76 0.10 8.58 -9.01
C ALA A 76 0.14 7.45 -7.97
N ALA A 77 1.00 7.54 -6.96
CA ALA A 77 1.03 6.58 -5.86
C ALA A 77 -0.18 6.75 -4.94
N GLU A 78 -0.62 7.99 -4.69
CA GLU A 78 -1.85 8.27 -3.93
C GLU A 78 -3.09 7.77 -4.69
N GLU A 79 -3.22 8.11 -5.97
CA GLU A 79 -4.33 7.66 -6.83
C GLU A 79 -4.38 6.12 -6.93
N ALA A 80 -3.21 5.48 -7.04
CA ALA A 80 -3.12 4.02 -7.06
C ALA A 80 -3.54 3.35 -5.75
N LEU A 81 -3.59 4.06 -4.61
CA LEU A 81 -4.14 3.55 -3.36
C LEU A 81 -5.67 3.66 -3.33
N ASP A 82 -6.21 4.77 -3.84
CA ASP A 82 -7.66 5.00 -3.92
C ASP A 82 -8.35 4.03 -4.89
N ASP A 83 -7.66 3.65 -5.97
CA ASP A 83 -8.14 2.69 -6.96
C ASP A 83 -8.19 1.23 -6.46
N VAL A 84 -7.57 0.92 -5.32
CA VAL A 84 -7.62 -0.44 -4.76
C VAL A 84 -8.95 -0.62 -4.02
N PRO A 85 -9.83 -1.55 -4.46
CA PRO A 85 -11.07 -1.81 -3.75
C PRO A 85 -10.77 -2.23 -2.31
N ALA A 86 -11.33 -1.49 -1.34
CA ALA A 86 -11.16 -1.76 0.10
C ALA A 86 -11.74 -3.12 0.54
N PHE A 87 -12.52 -3.76 -0.31
CA PHE A 87 -13.17 -5.03 -0.03
C PHE A 87 -12.40 -6.18 -0.70
N ALA A 88 -11.76 -7.00 0.14
CA ALA A 88 -11.24 -8.32 -0.17
C ALA A 88 -12.03 -9.37 0.62
#